data_AF-A0A7X4IVE5-F1
#
_entry.id   AF-A0A7X4IVE5-F1
#
_cell.length_a   1.000
_cell.length_b   1.000
_cell.length_c   1.000
_cell.angle_alpha   90.00
_cell.angle_beta   90.00
_cell.angle_gamma   90.00
#
_symmetry.space_group_name_H-M   'P 1'
#
loop_
_entity.id
_entity.type
_entity.pdbx_description
1 polymer ?
#
loop_
_entity_poly.entity_id
_entity_poly.type
_entity_poly.pdbx_seq_one_letter_code
_entity_poly.pdbx_strand_id
1 'polypeptide(L)'
;MHRATRSIGSDATTGQATTTSNLLWTHQDATTDDPGSASCSGGAMGYSHRTVGEGYDATTSSGEFTANVMLEAIFGTSDTTVSGSISGFAGGAHVNPAWQVTLGSGNRTENAFSGTVTDGSAHGKQFATSGAWDAHGYGADGKDPSGFVGAFEAAFGTEGEASGVCRAD
;
A
#
# COMPACT_ATOMS: atom_id res chain seq x y z
N MET A 1 -35.61 1.25 -42.61
CA MET A 1 -34.13 1.09 -42.62
C MET A 1 -33.61 1.29 -41.21
N HIS A 2 -32.61 0.62 -40.67
CA HIS A 2 -31.96 -0.67 -40.89
C HIS A 2 -31.24 -0.95 -39.55
N ARG A 3 -31.19 -2.21 -39.14
CA ARG A 3 -30.69 -2.71 -37.84
C ARG A 3 -29.16 -2.81 -37.84
N ALA A 4 -28.52 -2.61 -36.69
CA ALA A 4 -27.32 -3.37 -36.31
C ALA A 4 -27.15 -3.41 -34.78
N THR A 5 -27.36 -4.61 -34.23
CA THR A 5 -26.99 -5.11 -32.90
C THR A 5 -25.49 -5.40 -32.82
N ARG A 6 -24.89 -5.24 -31.63
CA ARG A 6 -23.83 -6.14 -31.15
C ARG A 6 -23.91 -6.29 -29.62
N SER A 7 -24.18 -7.52 -29.18
CA SER A 7 -24.00 -8.01 -27.81
C SER A 7 -22.89 -9.06 -27.86
N ILE A 8 -21.89 -8.93 -26.97
CA ILE A 8 -20.98 -9.95 -26.41
C ILE A 8 -20.45 -9.26 -25.13
N GLY A 9 -20.58 -9.70 -23.87
CA GLY A 9 -20.83 -11.01 -23.29
C GLY A 9 -19.55 -11.51 -22.60
N SER A 10 -19.37 -11.22 -21.31
CA SER A 10 -18.69 -12.12 -20.35
C SER A 10 -18.80 -11.59 -18.92
N ASP A 11 -19.40 -12.39 -18.05
CA ASP A 11 -19.31 -12.28 -16.59
C ASP A 11 -17.86 -12.03 -16.14
N ALA A 12 -17.71 -11.07 -15.24
CA ALA A 12 -16.65 -11.08 -14.25
C ALA A 12 -17.29 -10.69 -12.91
N THR A 13 -17.75 -11.74 -12.22
CA THR A 13 -17.72 -11.92 -10.77
C THR A 13 -17.77 -10.65 -9.93
N THR A 14 -18.88 -10.48 -9.21
CA THR A 14 -19.01 -9.64 -8.02
C THR A 14 -17.89 -9.92 -7.01
N GLY A 15 -16.82 -9.12 -7.05
CA GLY A 15 -15.95 -8.89 -5.91
C GLY A 15 -16.39 -7.60 -5.25
N GLN A 16 -17.04 -7.67 -4.09
CA GLN A 16 -17.29 -6.47 -3.29
C GLN A 16 -15.95 -5.93 -2.79
N ALA A 17 -15.43 -4.90 -3.46
CA ALA A 17 -14.44 -4.01 -2.89
C ALA A 17 -15.18 -3.02 -1.98
N THR A 18 -15.38 -3.38 -0.71
CA THR A 18 -15.66 -2.38 0.33
C THR A 18 -14.35 -1.73 0.75
N THR A 19 -13.82 -0.85 -0.10
CA THR A 19 -12.82 0.14 0.31
C THR A 19 -13.53 1.47 0.37
N THR A 20 -13.94 1.88 1.58
CA THR A 20 -14.31 3.27 1.84
C THR A 20 -13.05 4.12 1.70
N SER A 21 -12.83 4.70 0.52
CA SER A 21 -11.83 5.75 0.29
C SER A 21 -12.16 6.93 1.20
N ASN A 22 -11.35 7.17 2.23
CA ASN A 22 -11.46 8.32 3.11
C ASN A 22 -10.23 9.20 2.89
N LEU A 23 -10.23 10.01 1.84
CA LEU A 23 -9.28 11.12 1.73
C LEU A 23 -9.75 12.20 2.72
N LEU A 24 -9.01 12.42 3.81
CA LEU A 24 -9.19 13.61 4.65
C LEU A 24 -8.14 14.62 4.24
N TRP A 25 -8.56 15.61 3.47
CA TRP A 25 -7.73 16.71 3.00
C TRP A 25 -7.93 17.94 3.90
N THR A 26 -6.93 18.30 4.69
CA THR A 26 -6.88 19.60 5.36
C THR A 26 -5.96 20.52 4.56
N HIS A 27 -6.53 21.21 3.57
CA HIS A 27 -5.82 22.27 2.85
C HIS A 27 -5.66 23.49 3.76
N GLN A 28 -4.51 23.61 4.41
CA GLN A 28 -3.98 24.92 4.73
C GLN A 28 -2.94 25.25 3.66
N ASP A 29 -2.95 26.50 3.19
CA ASP A 29 -1.90 27.00 2.30
C ASP A 29 -0.55 26.75 2.99
N ALA A 30 0.21 25.78 2.48
CA ALA A 30 1.44 25.34 3.12
C ALA A 30 2.41 26.53 3.21
N THR A 31 2.72 26.97 4.42
CA THR A 31 3.79 27.93 4.67
C THR A 31 5.02 27.19 5.17
N THR A 32 6.20 27.81 5.14
CA THR A 32 7.40 27.23 5.77
C THR A 32 7.18 26.88 7.25
N ASP A 33 6.24 27.58 7.90
CA ASP A 33 5.89 27.41 9.31
C ASP A 33 4.67 26.49 9.54
N ASP A 34 3.93 26.11 8.49
CA ASP A 34 2.75 25.23 8.53
C ASP A 34 2.68 24.42 7.23
N PRO A 35 3.43 23.31 7.12
CA PRO A 35 3.40 22.47 5.93
C PRO A 35 2.02 21.81 5.80
N GLY A 36 1.45 21.84 4.59
CA GLY A 36 0.20 21.13 4.31
C GLY A 36 0.39 19.63 4.53
N SER A 37 -0.67 18.95 4.99
CA SER A 37 -0.65 17.49 5.12
C SER A 37 -1.89 16.85 4.51
N ALA A 38 -1.71 15.64 3.98
CA ALA A 38 -2.80 14.83 3.48
C ALA A 38 -2.65 13.39 3.96
N SER A 39 -3.79 12.75 4.22
CA SER A 39 -3.88 11.32 4.45
C SER A 39 -4.69 10.68 3.34
N CYS A 40 -4.23 9.53 2.86
CA CYS A 40 -4.93 8.73 1.86
C CYS A 40 -4.98 7.27 2.30
N SER A 41 -6.06 6.60 1.93
CA SER A 41 -6.31 5.24 2.35
C SER A 41 -6.74 4.38 1.17
N GLY A 42 -6.43 3.10 1.23
CA GLY A 42 -6.83 2.20 0.16
C GLY A 42 -6.40 0.77 0.41
N GLY A 43 -6.09 0.08 -0.68
CA GLY A 43 -5.84 -1.35 -0.70
C GLY A 43 -4.50 -1.70 -1.29
N ALA A 44 -3.95 -2.82 -0.83
CA ALA A 44 -2.85 -3.52 -1.46
C ALA A 44 -3.30 -4.92 -1.83
N MET A 45 -2.76 -5.43 -2.93
CA MET A 45 -2.91 -6.81 -3.34
C MET A 45 -1.60 -7.33 -3.91
N GLY A 46 -1.34 -8.61 -3.72
CA GLY A 46 -0.07 -9.17 -4.13
C GLY A 46 0.04 -10.64 -3.81
N TYR A 47 1.29 -11.11 -3.71
CA TYR A 47 1.61 -12.48 -3.42
C TYR A 47 2.48 -12.55 -2.17
N SER A 48 2.22 -13.53 -1.31
CA SER A 48 3.05 -13.79 -0.15
C SER A 48 3.55 -15.21 -0.10
N HIS A 49 4.63 -15.37 0.62
CA HIS A 49 5.23 -16.65 0.96
C HIS A 49 5.41 -16.69 2.47
N ARG A 50 4.95 -17.75 3.12
CA ARG A 50 5.05 -17.90 4.57
C ARG A 50 5.55 -19.30 4.94
N THR A 51 6.49 -19.33 5.86
CA THR A 51 7.00 -20.52 6.52
C THR A 51 6.63 -20.46 8.00
N VAL A 52 5.96 -21.50 8.50
CA VAL A 52 5.57 -21.65 9.90
C VAL A 52 6.38 -22.77 10.54
N GLY A 53 7.01 -22.49 11.68
CA GLY A 53 7.89 -23.41 12.38
C GLY A 53 9.35 -23.30 11.94
N GLU A 54 10.20 -24.18 12.47
CA GLU A 54 11.63 -24.23 12.20
C GLU A 54 12.09 -25.66 11.90
N GLY A 55 13.20 -25.81 11.16
CA GLY A 55 13.81 -27.10 10.88
C GLY A 55 13.04 -27.93 9.84
N TYR A 56 13.19 -29.26 9.92
CA TYR A 56 12.65 -30.20 8.92
C TYR A 56 11.13 -30.21 8.84
N ASP A 57 10.45 -29.86 9.94
CA ASP A 57 8.98 -29.86 10.02
C ASP A 57 8.36 -28.49 9.66
N ALA A 58 9.18 -27.53 9.21
CA ALA A 58 8.69 -26.22 8.79
C ALA A 58 7.71 -26.37 7.61
N THR A 59 6.55 -25.73 7.71
CA THR A 59 5.51 -25.78 6.68
C THR A 59 5.51 -24.48 5.89
N THR A 60 5.65 -24.60 4.58
CA THR A 60 5.71 -23.45 3.67
C THR A 60 4.45 -23.41 2.79
N SER A 61 3.90 -22.21 2.62
CA SER A 61 2.75 -21.96 1.75
C SER A 61 2.86 -20.61 1.08
N SER A 62 2.25 -20.46 -0.09
CA SER A 62 2.26 -19.22 -0.85
C SER A 62 0.94 -19.00 -1.57
N GLY A 63 0.61 -17.74 -1.83
CA GLY A 63 -0.65 -17.39 -2.47
C GLY A 63 -0.91 -15.89 -2.49
N GLU A 64 -2.07 -15.53 -3.02
CA GLU A 64 -2.49 -14.14 -3.13
C GLU A 64 -2.95 -13.58 -1.77
N PHE A 65 -2.72 -12.28 -1.55
CA PHE A 65 -3.27 -11.56 -0.40
C PHE A 65 -3.93 -10.25 -0.81
N THR A 66 -4.73 -9.74 0.10
CA THR A 66 -5.22 -8.36 0.15
C THR A 66 -4.81 -7.73 1.49
N ALA A 67 -4.60 -6.42 1.52
CA ALA A 67 -4.28 -5.67 2.73
C ALA A 67 -4.79 -4.23 2.62
N ASN A 68 -4.79 -3.51 3.74
CA ASN A 68 -5.14 -2.09 3.80
C ASN A 68 -3.87 -1.25 3.73
N VAL A 69 -3.97 -0.11 3.06
CA VAL A 69 -2.88 0.88 2.92
C VAL A 69 -3.34 2.19 3.54
N MET A 70 -2.45 2.81 4.29
CA MET A 70 -2.60 4.19 4.77
C MET A 70 -1.31 4.92 4.46
N LEU A 71 -1.38 6.05 3.75
CA LEU A 71 -0.23 6.93 3.54
C LEU A 71 -0.52 8.32 4.09
N GLU A 72 0.53 8.94 4.59
CA GLU A 72 0.57 10.32 5.05
C GLU A 72 1.60 11.07 4.21
N ALA A 73 1.17 12.18 3.62
CA ALA A 73 2.00 13.08 2.84
C ALA A 73 2.15 14.42 3.57
N ILE A 74 3.37 14.92 3.63
CA ILE A 74 3.70 16.25 4.16
C ILE A 74 4.26 17.09 3.01
N PHE A 75 3.62 18.21 2.71
CA PHE A 75 3.97 19.13 1.64
C PHE A 75 4.75 20.32 2.22
N GLY A 76 6.07 20.20 2.20
CA GLY A 76 6.97 21.32 2.48
C GLY A 76 7.16 22.22 1.26
N THR A 77 7.76 23.39 1.50
CA THR A 77 8.04 24.38 0.43
C THR A 77 9.13 23.95 -0.53
N SER A 78 10.04 23.06 -0.10
CA SER A 78 11.12 22.47 -0.91
C SER A 78 10.94 20.97 -1.14
N ASP A 79 10.38 20.25 -0.18
CA ASP A 79 10.34 18.79 -0.17
C ASP A 79 8.95 18.27 0.18
N THR A 80 8.47 17.28 -0.57
CA THR A 80 7.31 16.48 -0.20
C THR A 80 7.82 15.13 0.32
N THR A 81 7.36 14.74 1.51
CA THR A 81 7.63 13.42 2.06
C THR A 81 6.36 12.60 2.10
N VAL A 82 6.48 11.31 1.81
CA VAL A 82 5.38 10.34 1.92
C VAL A 82 5.86 9.19 2.79
N SER A 83 5.04 8.80 3.75
CA SER A 83 5.27 7.63 4.60
C SER A 83 3.94 6.93 4.84
N GLY A 84 3.95 5.74 5.43
CA GLY A 84 2.70 5.05 5.70
C GLY A 84 2.84 3.66 6.23
N SER A 85 1.77 2.88 6.07
CA SER A 85 1.75 1.48 6.47
C SER A 85 0.85 0.62 5.61
N ILE A 86 1.18 -0.67 5.56
CA ILE A 86 0.35 -1.73 4.99
C ILE A 86 0.03 -2.73 6.10
N SER A 87 -1.25 -3.04 6.28
CA SER A 87 -1.69 -3.87 7.41
C SER A 87 -2.99 -4.62 7.13
N GLY A 88 -3.33 -5.57 8.00
CA GLY A 88 -4.56 -6.34 7.87
C GLY A 88 -4.52 -7.31 6.70
N PHE A 89 -3.36 -7.95 6.50
CA PHE A 89 -3.17 -8.93 5.45
C PHE A 89 -4.17 -10.08 5.58
N ALA A 90 -4.85 -10.40 4.48
CA ALA A 90 -5.83 -11.49 4.37
C ALA A 90 -5.61 -12.24 3.05
N GLY A 91 -5.67 -13.57 3.08
CA GLY A 91 -5.42 -14.37 1.87
C GLY A 91 -5.43 -15.88 2.08
N GLY A 92 -5.28 -16.36 3.32
CA GLY A 92 -5.27 -17.78 3.63
C GLY A 92 -4.17 -18.12 4.63
N ALA A 93 -3.74 -19.38 4.67
CA ALA A 93 -2.70 -19.85 5.60
C ALA A 93 -1.30 -19.29 5.29
N HIS A 94 -1.06 -18.89 4.04
CA HIS A 94 0.19 -18.29 3.54
C HIS A 94 0.36 -16.81 3.93
N VAL A 95 -0.55 -16.29 4.74
CA VAL A 95 -0.53 -14.91 5.23
C VAL A 95 -0.61 -14.95 6.76
N ASN A 96 0.14 -14.07 7.41
CA ASN A 96 -0.08 -13.78 8.83
C ASN A 96 -0.91 -12.49 8.97
N PRO A 97 -2.14 -12.54 9.53
CA PRO A 97 -2.94 -11.33 9.77
C PRO A 97 -2.29 -10.31 10.71
N ALA A 98 -1.27 -10.71 11.48
CA ALA A 98 -0.49 -9.83 12.33
C ALA A 98 0.63 -9.08 11.58
N TRP A 99 0.93 -9.44 10.33
CA TRP A 99 1.93 -8.74 9.54
C TRP A 99 1.57 -7.26 9.35
N GLN A 100 2.61 -6.43 9.49
CA GLN A 100 2.55 -5.00 9.29
C GLN A 100 3.82 -4.52 8.61
N VAL A 101 3.65 -3.70 7.57
CA VAL A 101 4.75 -3.05 6.86
C VAL A 101 4.70 -1.58 7.20
N THR A 102 5.81 -1.02 7.71
CA THR A 102 5.96 0.42 7.86
C THR A 102 6.73 0.94 6.65
N LEU A 103 6.11 1.84 5.89
CA LEU A 103 6.73 2.48 4.74
C LEU A 103 7.48 3.71 5.25
N GLY A 104 8.81 3.60 5.34
CA GLY A 104 9.66 4.71 5.76
C GLY A 104 9.55 5.89 4.81
N SER A 105 9.88 7.10 5.26
CA SER A 105 9.74 8.32 4.48
C SER A 105 10.45 8.23 3.13
N GLY A 106 9.70 8.41 2.05
CA GLY A 106 10.18 8.54 0.69
C GLY A 106 10.21 10.00 0.26
N ASN A 107 11.33 10.42 -0.32
CA ASN A 107 11.47 11.77 -0.85
C ASN A 107 10.94 11.83 -2.28
N ARG A 108 10.34 12.98 -2.60
CA ARG A 108 9.84 13.28 -3.92
C ARG A 108 10.95 13.48 -4.95
N THR A 109 10.90 12.73 -6.05
CA THR A 109 11.55 13.08 -7.32
C THR A 109 10.46 13.22 -8.36
N GLU A 110 10.15 14.47 -8.76
CA GLU A 110 8.97 14.78 -9.58
C GLU A 110 7.66 14.29 -8.97
N ASN A 111 7.04 13.22 -9.48
CA ASN A 111 5.83 12.63 -8.90
C ASN A 111 6.09 11.21 -8.34
N ALA A 112 7.35 10.77 -8.32
CA ALA A 112 7.75 9.49 -7.79
C ALA A 112 8.28 9.64 -6.36
N PHE A 113 7.96 8.67 -5.53
CA PHE A 113 8.37 8.53 -4.14
C PHE A 113 8.92 7.12 -3.97
N SER A 114 10.01 6.97 -3.24
CA SER A 114 10.56 5.65 -2.92
C SER A 114 11.23 5.69 -1.57
N GLY A 115 11.14 4.59 -0.84
CA GLY A 115 11.75 4.46 0.47
C GLY A 115 12.03 3.02 0.84
N THR A 116 12.58 2.84 2.03
CA THR A 116 12.81 1.53 2.63
C THR A 116 11.64 1.17 3.54
N VAL A 117 11.34 -0.12 3.64
CA VAL A 117 10.51 -0.62 4.74
C VAL A 117 11.31 -0.51 6.03
N THR A 118 10.69 0.06 7.07
CA THR A 118 11.32 0.23 8.38
C THR A 118 10.65 -0.65 9.42
N ASP A 119 11.39 -0.96 10.48
CA ASP A 119 10.80 -1.64 11.63
C ASP A 119 9.77 -0.72 12.32
N GLY A 120 8.86 -1.32 13.06
CA GLY A 120 7.83 -0.60 13.83
C GLY A 120 7.60 -1.23 15.19
N SER A 121 6.73 -0.62 15.98
CA SER A 121 6.34 -1.18 17.28
C SER A 121 4.85 -0.97 17.53
N ALA A 122 4.12 -2.07 17.57
CA ALA A 122 2.73 -2.14 17.97
C ALA A 122 2.45 -3.51 18.58
N HIS A 123 1.65 -3.52 19.64
CA HIS A 123 1.33 -4.74 20.35
C HIS A 123 0.55 -5.72 19.46
N GLY A 124 0.97 -6.98 19.45
CA GLY A 124 0.31 -8.04 18.68
C GLY A 124 0.50 -7.93 17.16
N LYS A 125 1.49 -7.13 16.72
CA LYS A 125 1.88 -6.99 15.31
C LYS A 125 3.28 -7.55 15.10
N GLN A 126 3.50 -8.08 13.90
CA GLN A 126 4.79 -8.53 13.43
C GLN A 126 5.21 -7.62 12.29
N PHE A 127 6.30 -6.88 12.53
CA PHE A 127 6.78 -5.90 11.58
C PHE A 127 7.70 -6.54 10.56
N ALA A 128 7.62 -6.04 9.33
CA ALA A 128 8.62 -6.33 8.32
C ALA A 128 9.99 -5.80 8.79
N THR A 129 11.00 -6.64 8.68
CA THR A 129 12.38 -6.36 9.10
C THR A 129 13.18 -5.67 8.02
N SER A 130 12.76 -5.78 6.76
CA SER A 130 13.41 -5.16 5.60
C SER A 130 12.46 -5.12 4.41
N GLY A 131 12.86 -4.37 3.38
CA GLY A 131 12.07 -4.21 2.17
C GLY A 131 12.25 -2.85 1.52
N ALA A 132 11.55 -2.64 0.42
CA ALA A 132 11.53 -1.39 -0.33
C ALA A 132 10.12 -1.09 -0.82
N TRP A 133 9.85 0.17 -1.11
CA TRP A 133 8.60 0.59 -1.72
C TRP A 133 8.82 1.75 -2.67
N ASP A 134 7.94 1.85 -3.66
CA ASP A 134 7.83 2.96 -4.58
C ASP A 134 6.36 3.35 -4.74
N ALA A 135 6.10 4.63 -5.01
CA ALA A 135 4.78 5.13 -5.34
C ALA A 135 4.87 6.32 -6.30
N HIS A 136 3.83 6.47 -7.10
CA HIS A 136 3.61 7.60 -7.97
C HIS A 136 2.35 8.34 -7.52
N GLY A 137 2.53 9.63 -7.20
CA GLY A 137 1.41 10.53 -6.95
C GLY A 137 0.69 10.87 -8.25
N TYR A 138 -0.64 10.86 -8.23
CA TYR A 138 -1.47 11.24 -9.36
C TYR A 138 -2.51 12.29 -8.94
N GLY A 139 -2.93 13.16 -9.86
CA GLY A 139 -3.84 14.28 -9.58
C GLY A 139 -3.71 15.41 -10.60
N ALA A 140 -4.61 16.39 -10.56
CA ALA A 140 -4.73 17.44 -11.58
C ALA A 140 -3.46 18.30 -11.74
N ASP A 141 -2.70 18.51 -10.66
CA ASP A 141 -1.60 19.49 -10.66
C ASP A 141 -0.21 18.89 -10.45
N GLY A 142 -0.08 17.57 -10.24
CA GLY A 142 1.20 16.86 -10.03
C GLY A 142 1.96 17.26 -8.76
N LYS A 143 1.84 18.51 -8.30
CA LYS A 143 2.42 19.06 -7.08
C LYS A 143 1.72 18.56 -5.83
N ASP A 144 0.39 18.44 -5.86
CA ASP A 144 -0.41 17.95 -4.75
C ASP A 144 -1.20 16.72 -5.24
N PRO A 145 -0.69 15.49 -5.03
CA PRO A 145 -1.37 14.30 -5.48
C PRO A 145 -2.70 14.11 -4.74
N SER A 146 -3.73 13.76 -5.51
CA SER A 146 -5.04 13.32 -5.01
C SER A 146 -5.05 11.84 -4.60
N GLY A 147 -3.98 11.12 -4.88
CA GLY A 147 -3.79 9.71 -4.52
C GLY A 147 -2.44 9.19 -4.99
N PHE A 148 -2.16 7.94 -4.64
CA PHE A 148 -0.90 7.26 -4.92
C PHE A 148 -1.16 5.86 -5.48
N VAL A 149 -0.30 5.42 -6.39
CA VAL A 149 -0.22 4.03 -6.85
C VAL A 149 1.24 3.59 -6.81
N GLY A 150 1.51 2.38 -6.35
CA GLY A 150 2.89 1.95 -6.11
C GLY A 150 3.04 0.45 -5.95
N ALA A 151 4.26 0.05 -5.59
CA ALA A 151 4.60 -1.31 -5.24
C ALA A 151 5.41 -1.36 -3.95
N PHE A 152 5.42 -2.53 -3.32
CA PHE A 152 6.25 -2.80 -2.15
C PHE A 152 6.76 -4.23 -2.15
N GLU A 153 7.87 -4.41 -1.46
CA GLU A 153 8.45 -5.69 -1.06
C GLU A 153 8.76 -5.62 0.43
N ALA A 154 8.41 -6.65 1.18
CA ALA A 154 8.61 -6.71 2.62
C ALA A 154 9.00 -8.13 3.06
N ALA A 155 10.01 -8.23 3.92
CA ALA A 155 10.42 -9.48 4.55
C ALA A 155 10.13 -9.44 6.06
N PHE A 156 9.65 -10.55 6.62
CA PHE A 156 9.27 -10.73 8.03
C PHE A 156 10.23 -11.69 8.74
N GLY A 157 11.54 -11.46 8.58
CA GLY A 157 12.59 -12.36 9.05
C GLY A 157 12.49 -13.74 8.39
N THR A 158 12.52 -14.80 9.20
CA THR A 158 12.42 -16.19 8.72
C THR A 158 10.98 -16.63 8.43
N GLU A 159 9.98 -15.85 8.84
CA GLU A 159 8.58 -16.24 8.69
C GLU A 159 8.06 -16.09 7.26
N GLY A 160 8.56 -15.13 6.49
CA GLY A 160 8.09 -14.97 5.12
C GLY A 160 8.32 -13.62 4.48
N GLU A 161 7.75 -13.48 3.30
CA GLU A 161 7.86 -12.30 2.44
C GLU A 161 6.49 -11.98 1.84
N ALA A 162 6.26 -10.69 1.57
CA ALA A 162 5.09 -10.21 0.85
C ALA A 162 5.50 -9.12 -0.13
N SER A 163 5.03 -9.21 -1.36
CA SER A 163 5.19 -8.16 -2.36
C SER A 163 3.89 -7.95 -3.12
N GLY A 164 3.66 -6.71 -3.54
CA GLY A 164 2.40 -6.37 -4.18
C GLY A 164 2.32 -4.94 -4.66
N VAL A 165 1.18 -4.63 -5.28
CA VAL A 165 0.83 -3.28 -5.68
C VAL A 165 -0.10 -2.65 -4.65
N CYS A 166 0.07 -1.35 -4.42
CA CYS A 166 -0.75 -0.57 -3.52
C CYS A 166 -1.40 0.60 -4.26
N ARG A 167 -2.60 0.96 -3.82
CA ARG A 167 -3.28 2.18 -4.24
C ARG A 167 -3.95 2.81 -3.03
N ALA A 168 -3.78 4.13 -2.88
CA ALA A 168 -4.40 4.92 -1.83
C ALA A 168 -4.97 6.21 -2.41
N ASP A 169 -6.23 6.49 -2.08
CA ASP A 169 -7.02 7.60 -2.60
C ASP A 169 -7.75 8.31 -1.46
#